data_AF-A0A354QAR1-F1
#
_entry.id   AF-A0A354QAR1-F1
#
_cell.length_a   1.000
_cell.length_b   1.000
_cell.length_c   1.000
_cell.angle_alpha   90.00
_cell.angle_beta   90.00
_cell.angle_gamma   90.00
#
_symmetry.space_group_name_H-M   'P 1'
#
loop_
_entity.id
_entity.type
_entity.pdbx_description
1 polymer ?
#
loop_
_entity_poly.entity_id
_entity_poly.type
_entity_poly.pdbx_seq_one_letter_code
_entity_poly.pdbx_strand_id
1 'polypeptide(L)'
;KRVDTFLCISHNIRRKILDYYSRESQVIYPPVDLSRFRPGDTKKSYYLMVGAFAPNKRVDLAVEAFNRLKLPLKIVGSGQDEEYCRSIAGENIEFLGDLWSEKLVELYKQARAFLFPGEDV
;
A
#
# COMPACT_ATOMS: atom_id res chain seq x y z
N LYS A 1 0.77 16.53 -31.73
CA LYS A 1 1.25 15.86 -30.49
C LYS A 1 2.31 14.83 -30.89
N ARG A 2 3.60 15.05 -30.57
CA ARG A 2 4.67 14.05 -30.78
C ARG A 2 4.88 13.28 -29.48
N VAL A 3 4.18 12.16 -29.33
CA VAL A 3 4.57 11.11 -28.38
C VAL A 3 4.94 9.92 -29.25
N ASP A 4 6.20 9.52 -29.21
CA ASP A 4 6.69 8.41 -30.04
C ASP A 4 6.23 7.06 -29.45
N THR A 5 6.38 6.89 -28.14
CA THR A 5 6.06 5.62 -27.44
C THR A 5 5.35 5.86 -26.12
N PHE A 6 4.36 5.02 -25.79
CA PHE A 6 3.77 4.95 -24.46
C PHE A 6 4.35 3.78 -23.67
N LEU A 7 4.76 4.05 -22.43
CA LEU A 7 5.19 3.05 -21.46
C LEU A 7 4.22 3.10 -20.26
N CYS A 8 3.94 1.95 -19.66
CA CYS A 8 3.07 1.86 -18.49
C CYS A 8 3.51 0.74 -17.54
N ILE A 9 2.99 0.77 -16.32
CA ILE A 9 3.43 -0.12 -15.23
C ILE A 9 2.60 -1.40 -15.08
N SER A 10 1.49 -1.53 -15.81
CA SER A 10 0.60 -2.68 -15.68
C SER A 10 -0.32 -2.84 -16.89
N HIS A 11 -0.91 -4.03 -17.04
CA HIS A 11 -1.93 -4.27 -18.05
C HIS A 11 -3.22 -3.48 -17.82
N ASN A 12 -3.54 -3.11 -16.57
CA ASN A 12 -4.68 -2.25 -16.25
C ASN A 12 -4.49 -0.86 -16.89
N ILE A 13 -3.33 -0.25 -16.68
CA ILE A 13 -3.01 1.05 -17.27
C ILE A 13 -2.85 0.95 -18.79
N ARG A 14 -2.28 -0.15 -19.31
CA ARG A 14 -2.22 -0.39 -20.77
C ARG A 14 -3.60 -0.31 -21.42
N ARG A 15 -4.61 -0.94 -20.80
CA ARG A 15 -5.99 -0.90 -21.28
C ARG A 15 -6.57 0.51 -21.24
N LYS A 16 -6.41 1.22 -20.12
CA LYS A 16 -6.81 2.64 -20.00
C LYS A 16 -6.15 3.51 -21.08
N ILE A 17 -4.86 3.29 -21.39
CA ILE A 17 -4.18 4.03 -22.47
C ILE A 17 -4.80 3.74 -23.84
N LEU A 18 -5.11 2.48 -24.12
CA LEU A 18 -5.78 2.10 -25.36
C LEU A 18 -7.17 2.76 -25.45
N ASP A 19 -7.95 2.74 -24.37
CA ASP A 19 -9.32 3.27 -24.36
C ASP A 19 -9.35 4.80 -24.51
N TYR A 20 -8.45 5.54 -23.84
CA TYR A 20 -8.46 7.00 -23.84
C TYR A 20 -7.64 7.64 -24.97
N TYR A 21 -6.57 6.99 -25.42
CA TYR A 21 -5.67 7.54 -26.43
C TYR A 21 -5.73 6.78 -27.76
N SER A 22 -6.44 5.64 -27.84
CA SER A 22 -6.48 4.75 -29.01
C SER A 22 -5.08 4.38 -29.49
N ARG A 23 -4.17 4.17 -28.54
CA ARG A 23 -2.76 3.85 -28.79
C ARG A 23 -2.29 2.70 -27.92
N GLU A 24 -1.43 1.88 -28.51
CA GLU A 24 -0.74 0.82 -27.79
C GLU A 24 0.32 1.37 -26.83
N SER A 25 0.61 0.61 -25.79
CA SER A 25 1.69 0.89 -24.84
C SER A 25 2.42 -0.39 -24.44
N GLN A 26 3.70 -0.26 -24.13
CA GLN A 26 4.50 -1.34 -23.59
C GLN A 26 4.43 -1.35 -22.06
N VAL A 27 4.30 -2.53 -21.46
CA VAL A 27 4.34 -2.70 -20.01
C VAL A 27 5.78 -2.88 -19.55
N ILE A 28 6.22 -2.04 -18.62
CA ILE A 28 7.49 -2.16 -17.90
C ILE A 28 7.15 -2.06 -16.41
N TYR A 29 7.22 -3.20 -15.72
CA TYR A 29 6.94 -3.24 -14.28
C TYR A 29 8.01 -2.49 -13.50
N PRO A 30 7.62 -1.71 -12.47
CA PRO A 30 8.59 -1.05 -11.62
C PRO A 30 9.43 -2.09 -10.86
N PRO A 31 10.76 -1.92 -10.78
CA PRO A 31 11.61 -2.84 -10.05
C PRO A 31 11.45 -2.67 -8.53
N VAL A 32 11.88 -3.69 -7.80
CA VAL A 32 12.04 -3.66 -6.34
C VAL A 32 13.49 -4.01 -5.97
N ASP A 33 14.02 -3.38 -4.92
CA ASP A 33 15.36 -3.66 -4.42
C ASP A 33 15.39 -4.99 -3.64
N LEU A 34 15.84 -6.06 -4.30
CA LEU A 34 15.95 -7.42 -3.73
C LEU A 34 17.13 -7.59 -2.76
N SER A 35 18.04 -6.62 -2.69
CA SER A 35 19.09 -6.61 -1.68
C SER A 35 18.53 -6.17 -0.33
N ARG A 36 17.60 -5.20 -0.36
CA ARG A 36 16.94 -4.63 0.81
C ARG A 36 15.71 -5.41 1.26
N PHE A 37 14.82 -5.77 0.34
CA PHE A 37 13.58 -6.46 0.66
C PHE A 37 13.73 -7.96 0.43
N ARG A 38 13.88 -8.69 1.53
CA ARG A 38 13.95 -10.16 1.56
C ARG A 38 12.90 -10.72 2.51
N PRO A 39 12.36 -11.93 2.25
CA PRO A 39 11.50 -12.62 3.20
C PRO A 39 12.21 -12.78 4.55
N GLY A 40 11.46 -12.62 5.64
CA GLY A 40 11.93 -12.98 6.98
C GLY A 40 11.46 -14.38 7.37
N ASP A 41 12.24 -15.06 8.21
CA ASP A 41 11.97 -16.45 8.62
C ASP A 41 10.89 -16.55 9.70
N THR A 42 10.74 -15.52 10.53
CA THR A 42 9.83 -15.52 11.68
C THR A 42 8.74 -14.47 11.52
N LYS A 43 7.48 -14.91 11.63
CA LYS A 43 6.30 -14.03 11.63
C LYS A 43 5.82 -13.75 13.05
N LYS A 44 5.47 -12.50 13.30
CA LYS A 44 4.80 -12.02 14.51
C LYS A 44 3.28 -12.01 14.29
N SER A 45 2.52 -11.80 15.35
CA SER A 45 1.05 -11.88 15.35
C SER A 45 0.31 -10.65 14.79
N TYR A 46 1.02 -9.66 14.23
CA TYR A 46 0.41 -8.42 13.71
C TYR A 46 0.29 -8.39 12.19
N TYR A 47 -0.61 -7.54 11.72
CA TYR A 47 -0.84 -7.22 10.32
C TYR A 47 -0.24 -5.84 10.02
N LEU A 48 0.16 -5.62 8.76
CA LEU A 48 0.84 -4.40 8.35
C LEU A 48 0.12 -3.74 7.18
N MET A 49 -0.06 -2.44 7.26
CA MET A 49 -0.41 -1.59 6.12
C MET A 49 0.64 -0.49 5.97
N VAL A 50 1.04 -0.21 4.73
CA VAL A 50 2.05 0.82 4.42
C VAL A 50 1.55 1.63 3.23
N GLY A 51 1.47 2.95 3.38
CA GLY A 51 1.08 3.85 2.30
C GLY A 51 0.54 5.18 2.80
N ALA A 52 0.32 6.10 1.86
CA ALA A 52 -0.28 7.39 2.17
C ALA A 52 -1.74 7.25 2.64
N PHE A 53 -2.16 8.12 3.55
CA PHE A 53 -3.55 8.27 3.97
C PHE A 53 -4.31 9.10 2.95
N ALA A 54 -4.55 8.48 1.80
CA ALA A 54 -5.35 9.04 0.71
C ALA A 54 -6.63 8.21 0.52
N PRO A 55 -7.74 8.82 0.03
CA PRO A 55 -9.03 8.16 -0.07
C PRO A 55 -8.98 6.86 -0.87
N ASN A 56 -8.22 6.84 -1.97
CA ASN A 56 -8.08 5.64 -2.80
C ASN A 56 -7.28 4.51 -2.14
N LYS A 57 -6.53 4.79 -1.06
CA LYS A 57 -5.77 3.78 -0.32
C LYS A 57 -6.61 3.06 0.73
N ARG A 58 -7.81 3.58 1.03
CA ARG A 58 -8.81 2.94 1.87
C ARG A 58 -8.28 2.51 3.25
N VAL A 59 -7.55 3.40 3.91
CA VAL A 59 -7.02 3.14 5.27
C VAL A 59 -8.16 3.02 6.29
N ASP A 60 -9.23 3.80 6.09
CA ASP A 60 -10.52 3.70 6.78
C ASP A 60 -11.04 2.26 6.82
N LEU A 61 -11.05 1.58 5.66
CA LEU A 61 -11.56 0.22 5.53
C LEU A 61 -10.71 -0.78 6.32
N ALA A 62 -9.38 -0.60 6.31
CA ALA A 62 -8.50 -1.43 7.13
C ALA A 62 -8.76 -1.21 8.63
N VAL A 63 -8.94 0.05 9.05
CA VAL A 63 -9.22 0.38 10.45
C VAL A 63 -10.56 -0.21 10.90
N GLU A 64 -11.63 -0.03 10.13
CA GLU A 64 -12.95 -0.58 10.44
C GLU A 64 -12.94 -2.12 10.52
N ALA A 65 -12.28 -2.78 9.58
CA ALA A 65 -12.16 -4.23 9.59
C ALA A 65 -11.43 -4.71 10.85
N PHE A 66 -10.32 -4.06 11.22
CA PHE A 66 -9.52 -4.47 12.38
C PHE A 66 -10.15 -4.10 13.72
N ASN A 67 -10.97 -3.05 13.77
CA ASN A 67 -11.83 -2.76 14.90
C ASN A 67 -12.83 -3.88 15.18
N ARG A 68 -13.32 -4.56 14.14
CA ARG A 68 -14.24 -5.70 14.26
C ARG A 68 -13.51 -7.00 14.60
N LEU A 69 -12.36 -7.23 13.96
CA LEU A 69 -11.55 -8.44 14.16
C LEU A 69 -10.83 -8.47 15.51
N LYS A 70 -10.57 -7.31 16.12
CA LYS A 70 -9.77 -7.17 17.36
C LYS A 70 -8.36 -7.76 17.25
N LEU A 71 -7.82 -7.83 16.04
CA LEU A 71 -6.46 -8.27 15.75
C LEU A 71 -5.49 -7.09 15.72
N PRO A 72 -4.20 -7.27 16.02
CA PRO A 72 -3.25 -6.15 16.01
C PRO A 72 -2.89 -5.70 14.59
N LEU A 73 -3.06 -4.41 14.31
CA LEU A 73 -2.73 -3.76 13.05
C LEU A 73 -1.67 -2.67 13.27
N LYS A 74 -0.63 -2.66 12.45
CA LYS A 74 0.35 -1.57 12.37
C LYS A 74 0.19 -0.85 11.05
N ILE A 75 0.10 0.47 11.09
CA ILE A 75 -0.06 1.33 9.91
C ILE A 75 1.13 2.29 9.82
N VAL A 76 1.82 2.26 8.70
CA VAL A 76 2.95 3.16 8.38
C VAL A 76 2.55 4.09 7.25
N GLY A 77 2.82 5.38 7.44
CA GLY A 77 2.52 6.45 6.48
C GLY A 77 1.87 7.65 7.15
N SER A 78 1.53 8.65 6.34
CA SER A 78 0.83 9.87 6.71
C SER A 78 -0.04 10.36 5.55
N GLY A 79 -0.89 11.37 5.79
CA GLY A 79 -1.68 12.00 4.72
C GLY A 79 -2.97 12.64 5.19
N GLN A 80 -3.80 13.07 4.21
CA GLN A 80 -4.99 13.87 4.45
C GLN A 80 -6.06 13.17 5.31
N ASP A 81 -6.19 11.84 5.22
CA ASP A 81 -7.19 11.09 5.98
C ASP A 81 -6.68 10.58 7.34
N GLU A 82 -5.47 10.97 7.75
CA GLU A 82 -4.82 10.44 8.95
C GLU A 82 -5.60 10.77 10.22
N GLU A 83 -6.01 12.02 10.39
CA GLU A 83 -6.78 12.46 11.57
C GLU A 83 -8.08 11.69 11.70
N TYR A 84 -8.81 11.53 10.60
CA TYR A 84 -10.04 10.74 10.55
C TYR A 84 -9.79 9.28 10.94
N CYS A 85 -8.80 8.63 10.32
CA CYS A 85 -8.50 7.22 10.60
C CYS A 85 -8.10 6.99 12.06
N ARG A 86 -7.34 7.92 12.66
CA ARG A 86 -6.99 7.88 14.08
C ARG A 86 -8.22 8.05 14.97
N SER A 87 -9.17 8.91 14.59
CA SER A 87 -10.39 9.17 15.38
C SER A 87 -11.30 7.94 15.51
N ILE A 88 -11.28 7.05 14.51
CA ILE A 88 -12.10 5.82 14.49
C ILE A 88 -11.35 4.58 14.95
N ALA A 89 -10.05 4.66 15.24
CA ALA A 89 -9.22 3.50 15.53
C ALA A 89 -9.40 2.99 16.98
N GLY A 90 -9.50 1.67 17.12
CA GLY A 90 -9.46 0.99 18.41
C GLY A 90 -8.02 0.79 18.93
N GLU A 91 -7.90 0.37 20.18
CA GLU A 91 -6.62 0.16 20.88
C GLU A 91 -5.69 -0.88 20.23
N ASN A 92 -6.24 -1.77 19.40
CA ASN A 92 -5.48 -2.77 18.67
C ASN A 92 -4.77 -2.25 17.41
N ILE A 93 -4.88 -0.94 17.12
CA ILE A 93 -4.34 -0.32 15.91
C ILE A 93 -3.26 0.68 16.30
N GLU A 94 -2.05 0.49 15.76
CA GLU A 94 -0.88 1.31 16.04
C GLU A 94 -0.47 2.09 14.78
N PHE A 95 -0.47 3.41 14.88
CA PHE A 95 -0.02 4.31 13.83
C PHE A 95 1.44 4.71 14.06
N LEU A 96 2.32 4.30 13.15
CA LEU A 96 3.76 4.45 13.28
C LEU A 96 4.33 5.70 12.58
N GLY A 97 3.47 6.47 11.91
CA GLY A 97 3.87 7.61 11.08
C GLY A 97 4.73 7.19 9.90
N ASP A 98 5.50 8.14 9.36
CA ASP A 98 6.40 7.89 8.24
C ASP A 98 7.69 7.19 8.69
N LEU A 99 7.85 5.93 8.25
CA LEU A 99 9.08 5.16 8.48
C LEU A 99 9.78 4.88 7.14
N TRP A 100 10.97 5.45 6.99
CA TRP A 100 11.83 5.20 5.83
C TRP A 100 13.19 4.71 6.33
N SER A 101 13.28 3.42 6.70
CA SER A 101 14.51 2.84 7.24
C SER A 101 14.46 1.31 7.28
N GLU A 102 15.48 0.68 7.85
CA GLU A 102 15.51 -0.74 8.22
C GLU A 102 14.32 -1.15 9.10
N LYS A 103 13.76 -0.24 9.91
CA LYS A 103 12.58 -0.55 10.73
C LYS A 103 11.38 -0.94 9.86
N LEU A 104 11.18 -0.27 8.72
CA LEU A 104 10.10 -0.61 7.80
C LEU A 104 10.32 -1.99 7.18
N VAL A 105 11.57 -2.30 6.80
CA VAL A 105 11.94 -3.61 6.25
C VAL A 105 11.66 -4.72 7.27
N GLU A 106 12.02 -4.51 8.53
CA GLU A 106 11.73 -5.45 9.62
C GLU A 106 10.23 -5.63 9.86
N LEU A 107 9.43 -4.56 9.75
CA LEU A 107 7.97 -4.67 9.82
C LEU A 107 7.43 -5.57 8.70
N TYR A 108 7.86 -5.37 7.45
CA TYR A 108 7.46 -6.23 6.33
C TYR A 108 7.86 -7.70 6.54
N LYS A 109 9.09 -7.94 7.00
CA LYS A 109 9.60 -9.29 7.25
C LYS A 109 8.78 -10.03 8.30
N GLN A 110 8.39 -9.35 9.37
CA GLN A 110 7.77 -9.96 10.54
C GLN A 110 6.23 -9.93 10.50
N ALA A 111 5.60 -9.12 9.64
CA ALA A 111 4.15 -9.07 9.53
C ALA A 111 3.56 -10.44 9.12
N ARG A 112 2.46 -10.83 9.77
CA ARG A 112 1.68 -12.03 9.43
C ARG A 112 1.09 -11.93 8.03
N ALA A 113 0.57 -10.75 7.69
CA ALA A 113 0.10 -10.42 6.36
C ALA A 113 0.20 -8.91 6.12
N PHE A 114 0.30 -8.54 4.84
CA PHE A 114 0.23 -7.17 4.38
C PHE A 114 -1.17 -6.87 3.86
N LEU A 115 -1.70 -5.70 4.19
CA LEU A 115 -3.01 -5.22 3.74
C LEU A 115 -2.86 -4.19 2.64
N PHE A 116 -3.65 -4.35 1.58
CA PHE A 116 -3.74 -3.41 0.48
C PHE A 116 -5.19 -3.26 0.01
N PRO A 117 -6.04 -2.58 0.78
CA PRO A 117 -7.48 -2.44 0.50
C PRO A 117 -7.79 -1.38 -0.56
N GLY A 118 -6.77 -0.69 -1.08
CA GLY A 118 -6.94 0.39 -2.04
C GLY A 118 -7.61 -0.08 -3.32
N GLU A 119 -8.41 0.81 -3.90
CA GLU A 119 -9.12 0.58 -5.15
C GLU A 119 -8.54 1.49 -6.25
N ASP A 120 -8.40 0.92 -7.46
CA ASP A 120 -8.09 1.70 -8.65
C ASP A 120 -9.39 2.34 -9.16
N VAL A 121 -9.60 3.63 -8.86
CA VAL A 121 -10.69 4.44 -9.45
C VAL A 121 -10.33 4.84 -10.89
#